data_AF-A0A2E9RYJ2-F1
#
_entry.id   AF-A0A2E9RYJ2-F1
#
_cell.length_a   1.000
_cell.length_b   1.000
_cell.length_c   1.000
_cell.angle_alpha   90.00
_cell.angle_beta   90.00
_cell.angle_gamma   90.00
#
_symmetry.space_group_name_H-M   'P 1'
#
loop_
_entity.id
_entity.type
_entity.pdbx_description
1 polymer ?
#
loop_
_entity_poly.entity_id
_entity_poly.type
_entity_poly.pdbx_seq_one_letter_code
_entity_poly.pdbx_strand_id
1 'polypeptide(L)' 'MQNSQEEALSIFKETGALLTGHFTLRSGLRSGHFFQCAQVCQY' A
#
# COMPACT_ATOMS: atom_id res chain seq x y z
N MET A 1 -17.73 8.24 13.23
CA MET A 1 -17.05 6.94 13.41
C MET A 1 -15.94 6.94 12.37
N GLN A 2 -14.69 7.22 12.74
CA GLN A 2 -13.59 7.03 11.79
C GLN A 2 -13.54 5.54 11.47
N ASN A 3 -13.75 5.18 10.21
CA ASN A 3 -13.67 3.80 9.78
C ASN A 3 -12.22 3.35 9.96
N SER A 4 -11.97 2.33 10.79
CA SER A 4 -10.62 1.79 11.04
C SER A 4 -9.87 1.42 9.76
N GLN A 5 -10.59 1.20 8.65
CA GLN A 5 -10.03 0.99 7.32
C GLN A 5 -9.30 2.23 6.77
N GLU A 6 -9.85 3.43 6.96
CA GLU A 6 -9.23 4.67 6.50
C GLU A 6 -7.97 4.99 7.31
N GLU A 7 -7.99 4.69 8.61
CA GLU A 7 -6.84 4.83 9.50
C GLU A 7 -5.72 3.86 9.10
N ALA A 8 -6.05 2.58 8.88
CA ALA A 8 -5.10 1.60 8.38
C ALA A 8 -4.50 1.99 7.03
N LEU A 9 -5.32 2.48 6.09
CA LEU A 9 -4.85 2.97 4.79
C LEU A 9 -3.93 4.18 4.92
N SER A 10 -4.18 5.05 5.89
CA SER A 10 -3.33 6.23 6.16
C SER A 10 -1.97 5.78 6.71
N ILE A 11 -1.96 4.86 7.67
CA ILE A 11 -0.74 4.26 8.21
C ILE A 11 0.08 3.58 7.10
N PHE A 12 -0.57 2.82 6.20
CA PHE A 12 0.16 2.18 5.09
C PHE A 12 0.73 3.18 4.08
N LYS A 13 0.07 4.32 3.85
CA LYS A 13 0.62 5.39 3.01
C LYS A 13 1.80 6.09 3.69
N GLU A 14 1.66 6.42 4.97
CA GLU A 14 2.70 7.11 5.74
C GLU A 14 3.95 6.24 5.94
N THR A 15 3.79 4.93 6.15
CA THR A 15 4.89 3.97 6.27
C THR A 15 5.57 3.64 4.94
N GLY A 16 5.06 4.14 3.80
CA GLY A 16 5.56 3.78 2.48
C GLY A 16 5.23 2.35 2.05
N ALA A 17 4.43 1.62 2.83
CA ALA A 17 3.99 0.27 2.52
C ALA A 17 2.97 0.24 1.37
N LEU A 18 2.16 1.28 1.21
CA LEU A 18 1.23 1.45 0.11
C LEU A 18 1.72 2.56 -0.82
N LEU A 19 2.22 2.16 -1.98
CA LEU A 19 2.66 3.06 -3.03
C LEU A 19 1.53 3.28 -4.04
N THR A 20 1.28 4.54 -4.37
CA THR A 20 0.32 4.95 -5.41
C THR A 20 1.07 5.44 -6.64
N GLY A 21 0.77 4.86 -7.81
CA GLY A 21 1.51 5.10 -9.04
C GLY A 21 1.16 4.08 -10.13
N HIS A 22 1.89 4.07 -11.24
CA HIS A 22 1.68 3.10 -12.31
C HIS A 22 2.60 1.88 -12.14
N PHE A 23 2.08 0.83 -11.52
CA PHE A 23 2.84 -0.40 -11.28
C PHE A 23 2.40 -1.53 -12.20
N THR A 24 3.35 -2.28 -12.74
CA THR A 24 3.08 -3.53 -13.46
C THR A 24 3.23 -4.68 -12.47
N LEU A 25 2.15 -5.41 -12.23
CA LEU A 25 2.13 -6.57 -11.37
C LEU A 25 2.82 -7.75 -12.06
N ARG A 26 3.22 -8.76 -11.28
CA ARG A 26 3.82 -10.00 -11.81
C ARG A 26 2.88 -10.75 -12.78
N SER A 27 1.59 -10.50 -12.70
CA SER A 27 0.59 -11.01 -13.64
C SER A 27 0.60 -10.32 -15.02
N GLY A 28 1.39 -9.26 -15.20
CA GLY A 28 1.40 -8.42 -16.40
C GLY A 28 0.31 -7.35 -16.41
N LEU A 29 -0.55 -7.31 -15.38
CA LEU A 29 -1.59 -6.29 -15.24
C LEU A 29 -1.04 -5.00 -14.64
N ARG A 30 -1.67 -3.87 -15.00
CA ARG A 30 -1.33 -2.56 -14.46
C ARG A 30 -2.21 -2.26 -13.25
N SER A 31 -1.60 -1.87 -12.15
CA SER A 31 -2.29 -1.41 -10.95
C SER A 31 -1.85 0.01 -10.61
N GLY A 32 -2.82 0.82 -10.19
CA GLY A 32 -2.59 2.16 -9.61
C GLY A 32 -1.94 2.11 -8.22
N HIS A 33 -1.87 0.93 -7.61
CA HIS A 33 -1.47 0.72 -6.24
C HIS A 33 -0.54 -0.49 -6.14
N PHE A 34 0.54 -0.36 -5.38
CA PHE A 34 1.46 -1.45 -5.08
C PHE A 34 1.70 -1.52 -3.57
N PHE A 35 1.53 -2.71 -3.01
CA PHE A 35 1.63 -2.93 -1.57
C PHE A 35 2.89 -3.74 -1.24
N GLN A 36 3.80 -3.13 -0.50
CA GLN A 36 5.07 -3.71 -0.06
C GLN A 36 4.98 -4.12 1.41
N CYS A 37 4.43 -5.31 1.66
CA CYS A 37 4.34 -5.86 3.01
C CYS A 37 5.72 -6.02 3.70
N ALA A 38 6.79 -6.24 2.92
CA ALA A 38 8.15 -6.34 3.46
C ALA A 38 8.66 -5.05 4.13
N GLN A 39 8.10 -3.89 3.79
CA GLN A 39 8.43 -2.61 4.44
C GLN A 39 7.67 -2.42 5.76
N VAL A 40 6.54 -3.12 5.95
CA VAL A 40 5.72 -3.02 7.17
C VAL A 40 6.40 -3.68 8.36
N CYS A 41 7.13 -4.78 8.14
CA CYS A 41 7.78 -5.56 9.20
C CYS A 41 9.29 -5.27 9.36
N GLN A 42 9.79 -4.13 8.86
CA GLN A 42 11.23 -3.81 8.90
C GLN A 42 11.73 -3.22 10.23
N TYR A 43 10.99 -3.38 11.33
CA TYR A 43 11.34 -2.88 12.67
C TYR A 43 11.35 -3.99 13.73
#